data_AF-A0A7J8STC5-F1
#
_entry.id   AF-A0A7J8STC5-F1
#
_cell.length_a   1.000
_cell.length_b   1.000
_cell.length_c   1.000
_cell.angle_alpha   90.00
_cell.angle_beta   90.00
_cell.angle_gamma   90.00
#
_symmetry.space_group_name_H-M   'P 1'
#
loop_
_entity.id
_entity.type
_entity.pdbx_description
1 polymer ?
#
loop_
_entity_poly.entity_id
_entity_poly.type
_entity_poly.pdbx_seq_one_letter_code
_entity_poly.pdbx_strand_id
1 'polypeptide(L)'
;MRVDEKCDVYSFGVLTMEVFMGRHPGDLISYFSSLESTSSSNDQQVLLKDTIDQRLSPPVGQSAKDLVSTMKIAVACLNGNPQLRPTMQQVSQALGRQSLPLPSPFRTIQLEELLRDIVCNG
;
A
#
# COMPACT_ATOMS: atom_id res chain seq x y z
N MET A 1 10.21 -17.96 -9.79
CA MET A 1 10.45 -17.21 -8.54
C MET A 1 11.92 -17.36 -8.18
N ARG A 2 12.67 -16.26 -8.06
CA ARG A 2 14.04 -16.27 -7.57
C ARG A 2 13.97 -16.11 -6.05
N VAL A 3 14.77 -16.86 -5.30
CA VAL A 3 14.85 -16.72 -3.84
C VAL A 3 15.99 -15.74 -3.53
N ASP A 4 15.63 -14.56 -3.04
CA ASP A 4 16.52 -13.47 -2.64
C ASP A 4 15.81 -12.56 -1.61
N GLU A 5 16.48 -11.51 -1.12
CA GLU A 5 15.87 -10.60 -0.13
C GLU A 5 14.61 -9.89 -0.65
N LYS A 6 14.40 -9.80 -1.97
CA LYS A 6 13.21 -9.16 -2.54
C LYS A 6 11.96 -10.01 -2.36
N CYS A 7 12.09 -11.31 -2.12
CA CYS A 7 10.96 -12.17 -1.72
C CYS A 7 10.50 -11.86 -0.29
N ASP A 8 11.43 -11.56 0.61
CA ASP A 8 11.09 -11.15 1.98
C ASP A 8 10.40 -9.78 1.97
N VAL A 9 10.87 -8.84 1.14
CA VAL A 9 10.20 -7.54 0.94
C VAL A 9 8.77 -7.72 0.43
N TYR A 10 8.55 -8.60 -0.55
CA TYR A 10 7.19 -8.88 -1.04
C TYR A 10 6.30 -9.46 0.07
N SER A 11 6.83 -10.43 0.82
CA SER A 11 6.10 -11.06 1.93
C SER A 11 5.76 -10.06 3.03
N PHE A 12 6.65 -9.11 3.32
CA PHE A 12 6.38 -7.97 4.20
C PHE A 12 5.22 -7.11 3.68
N GLY A 13 5.18 -6.82 2.38
CA GLY A 13 4.08 -6.08 1.75
C GLY A 13 2.73 -6.79 1.91
N VAL A 14 2.71 -8.11 1.69
CA VAL A 14 1.50 -8.94 1.89
C VAL A 14 1.06 -8.90 3.35
N LEU A 15 1.98 -9.14 4.29
CA LEU A 15 1.70 -9.14 5.72
C LEU A 15 1.16 -7.78 6.18
N THR A 16 1.75 -6.69 5.72
CA THR A 16 1.33 -5.33 6.08
C THR A 16 -0.10 -5.06 5.62
N MET A 17 -0.44 -5.44 4.40
CA MET A 17 -1.82 -5.33 3.91
C MET A 17 -2.78 -6.22 4.70
N GLU A 18 -2.38 -7.45 5.01
CA GLU A 18 -3.19 -8.38 5.80
C GLU A 18 -3.54 -7.82 7.19
N VAL A 19 -2.57 -7.17 7.84
CA VAL A 19 -2.78 -6.48 9.13
C VAL A 19 -3.82 -5.36 9.01
N PHE A 20 -3.73 -4.50 7.99
CA PHE A 20 -4.67 -3.39 7.84
C PHE A 20 -6.06 -3.80 7.37
N MET A 21 -6.15 -4.87 6.58
CA MET A 21 -7.42 -5.36 6.03
C MET A 21 -8.12 -6.35 6.98
N GLY A 22 -7.39 -6.92 7.93
CA GLY A 22 -7.90 -7.98 8.82
C GLY A 22 -8.19 -9.31 8.10
N ARG A 23 -7.73 -9.45 6.86
CA ARG A 23 -7.92 -10.61 5.97
C ARG A 23 -6.84 -10.64 4.89
N HIS A 24 -6.66 -11.80 4.26
CA HIS A 24 -5.66 -11.97 3.20
C HIS A 24 -5.94 -11.04 1.99
N PRO A 25 -4.95 -10.30 1.47
CA PRO A 25 -5.13 -9.26 0.45
C PRO A 25 -5.12 -9.76 -1.01
N GLY A 26 -5.31 -11.06 -1.27
CA GLY A 26 -5.11 -11.67 -2.60
C GLY A 26 -5.87 -11.00 -3.75
N ASP A 27 -7.16 -10.68 -3.53
CA ASP A 27 -7.98 -9.98 -4.53
C ASP A 27 -7.45 -8.56 -4.82
N LEU A 28 -6.96 -7.88 -3.78
CA LEU A 28 -6.42 -6.52 -3.87
C LEU A 28 -5.09 -6.48 -4.62
N ILE A 29 -4.21 -7.46 -4.37
CA ILE A 29 -2.94 -7.60 -5.07
C ILE A 29 -3.17 -7.84 -6.56
N SER A 30 -4.17 -8.68 -6.88
CA SER A 30 -4.58 -8.95 -8.25
C SER A 30 -5.12 -7.68 -8.93
N TYR A 31 -5.91 -6.89 -8.19
CA TYR A 31 -6.41 -5.59 -8.65
C TYR A 31 -5.26 -4.61 -8.94
N PHE A 32 -4.31 -4.42 -8.02
CA PHE A 32 -3.16 -3.54 -8.26
C PHE A 32 -2.33 -3.97 -9.47
N SER A 33 -2.08 -5.27 -9.61
CA SER A 33 -1.34 -5.84 -10.75
C SER A 33 -2.06 -5.57 -12.08
N SER A 34 -3.39 -5.63 -12.09
CA SER A 34 -4.20 -5.28 -13.26
C SER A 34 -4.13 -3.79 -13.57
N LEU A 35 -4.16 -2.92 -12.55
CA LEU A 35 -4.09 -1.47 -12.71
C LEU A 35 -2.75 -1.02 -13.31
N GLU A 36 -1.63 -1.63 -12.91
CA GLU A 36 -0.32 -1.35 -13.51
C GLU A 36 -0.24 -1.82 -14.98
N SER A 37 -1.00 -2.85 -15.35
CA SER A 37 -0.99 -3.44 -16.71
C SER A 37 -1.92 -2.72 -17.69
N THR A 38 -3.01 -2.12 -17.21
CA THR A 38 -4.02 -1.45 -18.05
C THR A 38 -4.01 0.05 -17.81
N SER A 39 -3.61 0.85 -18.80
CA SER A 39 -3.75 2.32 -18.78
C SER A 39 -5.20 2.82 -18.86
N SER A 40 -6.16 1.89 -18.81
CA SER A 40 -7.61 2.11 -18.88
C SER A 40 -8.22 1.62 -17.57
N SER A 41 -8.26 2.50 -16.58
CA SER A 41 -9.04 2.30 -15.36
C SER A 41 -10.51 2.12 -15.73
N ASN A 42 -11.03 0.90 -15.63
CA ASN A 42 -12.47 0.73 -15.52
C ASN A 42 -12.92 1.47 -14.25
N ASP A 43 -13.98 2.28 -14.37
CA ASP A 43 -14.57 3.24 -13.40
C ASP A 43 -15.03 2.66 -12.04
N GLN A 44 -14.30 1.69 -11.46
CA GLN A 44 -14.54 1.24 -10.11
C GLN A 44 -13.71 2.08 -9.13
N GLN A 45 -14.33 3.17 -8.66
CA GLN A 45 -13.83 3.96 -7.54
C GLN A 45 -13.88 3.13 -6.25
N VAL A 46 -12.83 2.34 -6.00
CA VAL A 46 -12.67 1.63 -4.73
C VAL A 46 -12.10 2.62 -3.70
N LEU A 47 -12.85 2.87 -2.63
CA LEU A 47 -12.39 3.74 -1.55
C LEU A 47 -11.53 2.96 -0.55
N LEU A 48 -10.45 3.59 -0.09
CA LEU A 48 -9.54 3.00 0.90
C LEU A 48 -10.24 2.63 2.20
N LYS A 49 -11.23 3.42 2.63
CA LYS A 49 -12.01 3.12 3.84
C LYS A 49 -12.78 1.79 3.75
N ASP A 50 -13.08 1.33 2.55
CA ASP A 50 -13.88 0.11 2.34
C ASP A 50 -12.98 -1.13 2.25
N THR A 51 -11.66 -0.97 2.15
CA THR A 51 -10.68 -2.06 2.08
C THR A 51 -10.04 -2.40 3.42
N ILE A 52 -9.95 -1.44 4.34
CA ILE A 52 -9.43 -1.65 5.71
C ILE A 52 -10.38 -2.50 6.57
N ASP A 53 -9.87 -3.04 7.67
CA ASP A 53 -10.66 -3.86 8.61
C ASP A 53 -11.84 -3.07 9.19
N GLN A 54 -13.05 -3.38 8.70
CA GLN A 54 -14.28 -2.69 9.07
C GLN A 54 -14.74 -3.00 10.51
N ARG A 55 -14.09 -3.93 11.21
CA ARG A 55 -14.33 -4.19 12.64
C ARG A 55 -13.69 -3.12 13.52
N LEU A 56 -12.75 -2.36 12.98
CA LEU A 56 -12.07 -1.27 13.67
C LEU A 56 -12.76 0.08 13.40
N SER A 57 -12.62 1.01 14.33
CA SER A 57 -13.05 2.39 14.10
C SER A 57 -12.20 3.04 13.00
N PRO A 58 -12.79 3.83 12.09
CA PRO A 58 -12.02 4.52 11.05
C PRO A 58 -10.91 5.39 11.66
N PRO A 59 -9.70 5.37 11.07
CA PRO A 59 -8.58 6.15 11.58
C PRO A 59 -8.84 7.66 11.43
N VAL A 60 -8.28 8.46 12.33
CA VAL A 60 -8.45 9.92 12.37
C VAL A 60 -7.13 10.62 12.69
N GLY A 61 -6.97 11.85 12.22
CA GLY A 61 -5.78 12.66 12.52
C GLY A 61 -4.49 12.00 12.05
N GLN A 62 -3.55 11.78 12.97
CA GLN A 62 -2.23 11.23 12.64
C GLN A 62 -2.29 9.75 12.22
N SER A 63 -3.15 8.93 12.84
CA SER A 63 -3.24 7.51 12.49
C SER A 63 -3.75 7.28 11.07
N ALA A 64 -4.59 8.18 10.54
CA ALA A 64 -5.03 8.12 9.15
C ALA A 64 -3.87 8.40 8.17
N LYS A 65 -2.99 9.34 8.52
CA LYS A 65 -1.78 9.64 7.74
C LYS A 65 -0.81 8.47 7.76
N ASP A 66 -0.57 7.91 8.95
CA ASP A 66 0.34 6.79 9.15
C ASP A 66 -0.15 5.54 8.40
N LEU A 67 -1.45 5.26 8.45
CA LEU A 67 -2.06 4.16 7.70
C LEU A 67 -1.88 4.35 6.20
N VAL A 68 -2.22 5.51 5.64
CA VAL A 68 -2.07 5.78 4.20
C VAL A 68 -0.61 5.67 3.77
N SER A 69 0.31 6.27 4.52
CA SER A 69 1.76 6.21 4.26
C SER A 69 2.26 4.76 4.28
N THR A 70 1.87 3.99 5.29
CA THR A 70 2.29 2.59 5.43
C THR A 70 1.73 1.73 4.30
N MET A 71 0.48 1.94 3.90
CA MET A 71 -0.12 1.21 2.78
C MET A 71 0.55 1.55 1.45
N LYS A 72 0.99 2.80 1.22
CA LYS A 72 1.81 3.15 0.05
C LYS A 72 3.13 2.39 0.02
N ILE A 73 3.82 2.29 1.17
CA ILE A 73 5.05 1.50 1.31
C ILE A 73 4.77 0.01 1.01
N ALA A 74 3.66 -0.53 1.52
CA ALA A 74 3.27 -1.91 1.25
C ALA A 74 2.97 -2.15 -0.23
N VAL A 75 2.27 -1.25 -0.91
CA VAL A 75 2.05 -1.31 -2.38
C VAL A 75 3.38 -1.35 -3.13
N ALA A 76 4.36 -0.52 -2.75
CA ALA A 76 5.70 -0.54 -3.34
C ALA A 76 6.43 -1.88 -3.15
N CYS A 77 6.28 -2.49 -1.97
CA CYS A 77 6.84 -3.81 -1.66
C CYS A 77 6.20 -4.92 -2.51
N LEU A 78 4.94 -4.75 -2.89
CA LEU A 78 4.15 -5.71 -3.68
C LEU A 78 4.38 -5.61 -5.19
N ASN A 79 5.31 -4.78 -5.66
CA ASN A 79 5.57 -4.65 -7.09
C ASN A 79 5.94 -6.00 -7.73
N GLY A 80 5.34 -6.29 -8.89
CA GLY A 80 5.57 -7.54 -9.63
C GLY A 80 7.02 -7.70 -10.07
N ASN A 81 7.73 -6.61 -10.34
CA ASN A 81 9.15 -6.59 -10.67
C ASN A 81 10.01 -6.47 -9.39
N PRO A 82 10.80 -7.51 -9.02
CA PRO A 82 11.64 -7.49 -7.82
C PRO A 82 12.65 -6.33 -7.76
N GLN A 83 13.08 -5.80 -8.91
CA GLN A 83 14.04 -4.70 -8.97
C GLN A 83 13.42 -3.34 -8.60
N LEU A 84 12.10 -3.19 -8.76
CA LEU A 84 11.38 -1.97 -8.40
C LEU A 84 10.94 -1.96 -6.94
N ARG A 85 10.99 -3.11 -6.25
CA ARG A 85 10.70 -3.17 -4.81
C ARG A 85 11.79 -2.42 -4.04
N PRO A 86 11.47 -1.73 -2.95
CA PRO A 86 12.46 -1.12 -2.06
C PRO A 86 13.34 -2.19 -1.39
N THR A 87 14.40 -1.76 -0.71
CA THR A 87 15.12 -2.59 0.25
C THR A 87 14.45 -2.53 1.62
N MET A 88 14.64 -3.54 2.48
CA MET A 88 14.12 -3.48 3.86
C MET A 88 14.67 -2.29 4.66
N GLN A 89 15.88 -1.80 4.33
CA GLN A 89 16.41 -0.58 4.90
C GLN A 89 15.59 0.65 4.49
N GLN A 90 15.26 0.79 3.20
CA GLN A 90 14.41 1.88 2.71
C GLN A 90 13.00 1.79 3.32
N VAL A 91 12.43 0.59 3.45
CA VAL A 91 11.15 0.35 4.12
C VAL A 91 11.21 0.81 5.58
N SER A 92 12.21 0.35 6.34
CA SER A 92 12.39 0.73 7.75
C SER A 92 12.54 2.24 7.93
N GLN A 93 13.35 2.89 7.09
CA GLN A 93 13.51 4.34 7.12
C GLN A 93 12.21 5.08 6.78
N ALA A 94 11.46 4.59 5.78
CA ALA A 94 10.19 5.21 5.38
C ALA A 94 9.12 5.09 6.49
N LEU A 95 9.06 3.95 7.18
CA LEU A 95 8.16 3.74 8.33
C LEU A 95 8.53 4.60 9.54
N GLY A 96 9.82 4.92 9.71
CA GLY A 96 10.31 5.78 10.79
C GLY A 96 10.13 7.29 10.54
N ARG A 97 9.76 7.70 9.32
CA ARG A 97 9.54 9.11 8.98
C ARG A 97 8.14 9.55 9.42
N GLN A 98 7.99 10.85 9.72
CA GLN A 98 6.68 11.43 9.99
C GLN A 98 5.83 11.42 8.71
N SER A 99 4.60 10.90 8.82
CA SER A 99 3.67 10.82 7.70
C SER A 99 3.23 12.19 7.21
N LEU A 100 3.18 12.34 5.89
CA LEU A 100 2.76 13.57 5.23
C LEU A 100 1.27 13.86 5.46
N PRO A 101 0.85 15.13 5.35
CA PRO A 101 -0.57 15.48 5.34
C PRO A 101 -1.32 14.73 4.24
N LEU A 102 -2.55 14.30 4.54
CA LEU A 102 -3.40 13.68 3.53
C LEU A 102 -3.85 14.73 2.50
N PRO A 103 -3.87 14.39 1.20
CA PRO A 103 -4.36 15.30 0.15
C PRO A 103 -5.87 15.54 0.23
N SER A 104 -6.61 14.58 0.79
CA SER A 104 -8.05 14.62 0.97
C SER A 104 -8.45 13.93 2.28
N PRO A 105 -9.69 14.10 2.79
CA PRO A 105 -10.17 13.35 3.94
C PRO A 105 -10.02 11.85 3.72
N PHE A 106 -9.60 11.10 4.74
CA PHE A 106 -9.37 9.65 4.65
C PHE A 106 -10.51 8.87 3.95
N ARG A 107 -11.76 9.27 4.21
CA ARG A 107 -12.96 8.61 3.68
C ARG A 107 -13.15 8.75 2.17
N THR A 108 -12.48 9.71 1.55
CA THR A 108 -12.57 10.01 0.11
C THR A 108 -11.35 9.51 -0.66
N ILE A 109 -10.32 9.03 0.03
CA ILE A 109 -9.11 8.52 -0.62
C ILE A 109 -9.48 7.27 -1.42
N GLN A 110 -9.18 7.32 -2.71
CA GLN A 110 -9.31 6.18 -3.60
C GLN A 110 -8.09 5.28 -3.47
N LEU A 111 -8.32 3.98 -3.60
CA LEU A 111 -7.27 2.98 -3.49
C LEU A 111 -6.15 3.17 -4.51
N GLU A 112 -6.47 3.64 -5.72
CA GLU A 112 -5.50 3.98 -6.76
C GLU A 112 -4.54 5.11 -6.36
N GLU A 113 -4.91 5.98 -5.43
CA GLU A 113 -4.01 7.02 -4.91
C GLU A 113 -2.84 6.41 -4.12
N LEU A 114 -2.93 5.14 -3.72
CA LEU A 114 -1.81 4.42 -3.12
C LEU A 114 -0.70 4.08 -4.12
N LEU A 115 -1.03 3.98 -5.41
CA LEU A 115 -0.05 3.76 -6.48
C LEU A 115 0.66 5.05 -6.88
N ARG A 116 0.07 6.22 -6.56
CA ARG A 116 0.67 7.54 -6.83
C ARG A 116 1.67 7.92 -5.74
N ASP A 117 2.84 8.39 -6.17
CA ASP A 117 3.96 8.85 -5.33
C ASP A 117 4.55 7.78 -4.38
N ILE A 118 5.07 6.69 -4.94
CA ILE A 118 5.98 5.80 -4.21
C ILE A 118 7.34 6.50 -4.08
N VAL A 119 7.47 7.38 -3.08
CA VAL A 119 8.75 7.98 -2.73
C VAL A 119 9.48 7.03 -1.78
N CYS A 120 9.98 5.92 -2.34
CA CYS A 120 11.13 5.23 -1.75
C CYS A 120 12.43 5.86 -2.28
N ASN A 121 12.49 7.20 -2.38
CA ASN A 121 13.74 7.89 -2.68
C ASN A 121 14.58 7.94 -1.40
N GLY A 122 15.55 7.04 -1.37
CA GLY A 122 16.82 7.19 -0.65
C GLY A 122 17.92 7.17 -1.69
#